data_AF-A0A7X5Y5E9-F1
#
_entry.id   AF-A0A7X5Y5E9-F1
#
_cell.length_a   1.000
_cell.length_b   1.000
_cell.length_c   1.000
_cell.angle_alpha   90.00
_cell.angle_beta   90.00
_cell.angle_gamma   90.00
#
_symmetry.space_group_name_H-M   'P 1'
#
loop_
_entity.id
_entity.type
_entity.pdbx_description
1 polymer ?
#
loop_
_entity_poly.entity_id
_entity_poly.type
_entity_poly.pdbx_seq_one_letter_code
_entity_poly.pdbx_strand_id
1 'polypeptide(L)'
;MIDDDATDLPDAVRDIVRLYLDQIAVLTQKIDDLHFKLRAATKVDDAMRRLCTVPGVGPVTAGAIMAFAPDLRAFASGRYFAAWLGLVPRQRSTGGKTRLGGVSKMGQADIRKLLIVGAMNRIRWIIRRGVLPDNWLGRVLGRKPRMVAAVALANKMARMIWAMMTREQNYRMA
;
A
#
# COMPACT_ATOMS: atom_id res chain seq x y z
N MET A 1 18.46 -7.81 -29.34
CA MET A 1 17.44 -8.79 -28.89
C MET A 1 16.17 -8.76 -29.74
N ILE A 2 15.68 -7.60 -30.21
CA ILE A 2 14.60 -7.54 -31.24
C ILE A 2 15.12 -7.06 -32.59
N ASP A 3 16.28 -6.41 -32.63
CA ASP A 3 17.07 -6.17 -33.84
C ASP A 3 18.14 -7.25 -34.05
N ASP A 4 17.98 -8.41 -33.41
CA ASP A 4 18.86 -9.55 -33.62
C ASP A 4 18.33 -10.35 -34.82
N ASP A 5 19.08 -10.37 -35.92
CA ASP A 5 18.73 -11.07 -37.17
C ASP A 5 18.59 -12.60 -36.97
N ALA A 6 19.05 -13.12 -35.83
CA ALA A 6 18.87 -14.51 -35.42
C ALA A 6 17.44 -14.86 -34.96
N THR A 7 16.53 -13.88 -34.88
CA THR A 7 15.15 -14.09 -34.43
C THR A 7 14.22 -14.18 -35.64
N ASP A 8 13.69 -15.39 -35.90
CA ASP A 8 12.80 -15.75 -37.03
C ASP A 8 11.37 -15.19 -36.84
N LEU A 9 11.28 -13.88 -36.59
CA LEU A 9 10.02 -13.17 -36.38
C LEU A 9 9.59 -12.47 -37.68
N PRO A 10 8.34 -12.64 -38.14
CA PRO A 10 7.80 -11.89 -39.27
C PRO A 10 7.88 -10.38 -39.05
N ASP A 11 8.15 -9.61 -40.11
CA ASP A 11 8.34 -8.16 -40.03
C ASP A 11 7.17 -7.43 -39.37
N ALA A 12 5.93 -7.83 -39.69
CA ALA A 12 4.73 -7.28 -39.08
C ALA A 12 4.70 -7.44 -37.54
N VAL A 13 5.25 -8.54 -37.02
CA VAL A 13 5.37 -8.74 -35.56
C VAL A 13 6.46 -7.84 -35.00
N ARG A 14 7.59 -7.69 -35.71
CA ARG A 14 8.70 -6.80 -35.30
C ARG A 14 8.23 -5.35 -35.17
N ASP A 15 7.42 -4.88 -36.10
CA ASP A 15 6.88 -3.50 -36.08
C ASP A 15 5.91 -3.27 -34.92
N ILE A 16 4.99 -4.20 -34.66
CA ILE A 16 4.07 -4.13 -33.52
C ILE A 16 4.84 -4.15 -32.20
N VAL A 17 5.87 -4.99 -32.09
CA VAL A 17 6.71 -5.08 -30.90
C VAL A 17 7.49 -3.80 -30.68
N ARG A 18 8.08 -3.20 -31.73
CA ARG A 18 8.74 -1.88 -31.66
C ARG A 18 7.79 -0.81 -31.16
N LEU A 19 6.58 -0.74 -31.72
CA LEU A 19 5.54 0.19 -31.26
C LEU A 19 5.25 0.05 -29.76
N TYR A 20 5.08 -1.18 -29.26
CA TYR A 20 4.83 -1.39 -27.83
C TYR A 20 6.03 -1.05 -26.96
N LEU A 21 7.26 -1.34 -27.41
CA LEU A 21 8.47 -0.95 -26.68
C LEU A 21 8.59 0.57 -26.57
N ASP A 22 8.33 1.30 -27.66
CA ASP A 22 8.35 2.76 -27.66
C ASP A 22 7.31 3.33 -26.68
N GLN A 23 6.10 2.75 -26.67
CA GLN A 23 5.06 3.12 -25.71
C GLN A 23 5.48 2.85 -24.26
N ILE A 24 6.09 1.68 -24.00
CA ILE A 24 6.60 1.32 -22.67
C ILE A 24 7.69 2.31 -22.24
N ALA A 25 8.63 2.65 -23.14
CA ALA A 25 9.71 3.58 -22.85
C ALA A 25 9.16 4.97 -22.48
N VAL A 26 8.21 5.50 -23.28
CA VAL A 26 7.57 6.80 -23.02
C VAL A 26 6.83 6.80 -21.68
N LEU A 27 6.04 5.75 -21.39
CA LEU A 27 5.30 5.66 -20.13
C LEU A 27 6.24 5.49 -18.93
N THR A 28 7.34 4.74 -19.08
CA THR A 28 8.35 4.58 -18.03
C THR A 28 8.97 5.93 -17.68
N GLN A 29 9.38 6.72 -18.67
CA GLN A 29 9.92 8.06 -18.43
C GLN A 29 8.92 8.96 -17.68
N LYS A 30 7.64 8.96 -18.10
CA LYS A 30 6.60 9.74 -17.42
C LYS A 30 6.39 9.30 -15.96
N ILE A 31 6.44 8.00 -15.69
CA ILE A 31 6.34 7.45 -14.34
C ILE A 31 7.53 7.92 -13.48
N ASP A 32 8.74 7.89 -14.04
CA ASP A 32 9.95 8.32 -13.32
C ASP A 32 9.93 9.81 -13.01
N ASP A 33 9.49 10.64 -13.95
CA ASP A 33 9.32 12.08 -13.73
C ASP A 33 8.30 12.37 -12.62
N LEU A 34 7.18 11.65 -12.61
CA LEU A 34 6.16 11.76 -11.56
C LEU A 34 6.68 11.26 -10.21
N HIS A 35 7.44 10.17 -10.18
CA HIS A 35 8.10 9.69 -8.97
C HIS A 35 9.10 10.71 -8.42
N PHE A 36 9.85 11.39 -9.29
CA PHE A 36 10.76 12.45 -8.89
C PHE A 36 10.02 13.60 -8.22
N LYS A 37 8.95 14.10 -8.85
CA LYS A 37 8.09 15.17 -8.29
C LYS A 37 7.53 14.77 -6.93
N LEU A 38 7.08 13.53 -6.78
CA LEU A 38 6.50 13.03 -5.53
C LEU A 38 7.53 12.92 -4.40
N ARG A 39 8.76 12.49 -4.73
CA ARG A 39 9.88 12.48 -3.77
C ARG A 39 10.28 13.89 -3.37
N ALA A 40 10.28 14.84 -4.30
CA ALA A 40 10.54 16.24 -4.01
C ALA A 40 9.47 16.82 -3.06
N ALA A 41 8.19 16.57 -3.32
CA ALA A 41 7.09 16.97 -2.45
C ALA A 41 7.23 16.42 -1.02
N THR A 42 7.70 15.17 -0.87
CA THR A 42 7.94 14.55 0.45
C THR A 42 9.00 15.28 1.27
N LYS A 43 9.92 16.04 0.64
CA LYS A 43 10.97 16.79 1.35
C LYS A 43 10.47 18.12 1.91
N VAL A 44 9.43 18.69 1.29
CA VAL A 44 8.92 20.04 1.61
C VAL A 44 7.65 19.97 2.45
N ASP A 45 6.80 18.96 2.22
CA ASP A 45 5.56 18.76 2.98
C ASP A 45 5.80 17.89 4.22
N ASP A 46 5.63 18.50 5.40
CA ASP A 46 5.81 17.85 6.70
C ASP A 46 4.83 16.70 6.95
N ALA A 47 3.59 16.82 6.48
CA ALA A 47 2.59 15.76 6.61
C ALA A 47 2.96 14.57 5.73
N MET A 48 3.39 14.81 4.50
CA MET A 48 3.85 13.77 3.59
C MET A 48 5.11 13.07 4.12
N ARG A 49 6.07 13.85 4.64
CA ARG A 49 7.29 13.33 5.31
C ARG A 49 6.93 12.45 6.50
N ARG A 50 6.00 12.90 7.36
CA ARG A 50 5.50 12.16 8.52
C ARG A 50 4.86 10.84 8.11
N LEU A 51 4.02 10.84 7.08
CA LEU A 51 3.41 9.61 6.55
C LEU A 51 4.46 8.59 6.08
N CYS A 52 5.51 9.05 5.40
CA CYS A 52 6.61 8.17 4.94
C CYS A 52 7.45 7.56 6.08
N THR A 53 7.30 8.00 7.32
CA THR A 53 7.95 7.34 8.47
C THR A 53 7.28 6.02 8.86
N VAL A 54 6.05 5.77 8.42
CA VAL A 54 5.33 4.52 8.69
C VAL A 54 5.92 3.37 7.86
N PRO A 55 6.35 2.26 8.47
CA PRO A 55 6.91 1.15 7.72
C PRO A 55 5.94 0.58 6.67
N GLY A 56 6.34 0.62 5.40
CA GLY A 56 5.50 0.19 4.27
C GLY A 56 4.71 1.33 3.60
N VAL A 57 4.86 2.58 4.06
CA VAL A 57 4.29 3.78 3.42
C VAL A 57 5.42 4.53 2.71
N GLY A 58 5.37 4.55 1.37
CA GLY A 58 6.28 5.37 0.54
C GLY A 58 5.59 6.63 0.00
N PRO A 59 6.29 7.45 -0.81
CA PRO A 59 5.77 8.69 -1.36
C PRO A 59 4.43 8.53 -2.11
N VAL A 60 4.25 7.43 -2.86
CA VAL A 60 3.00 7.11 -3.57
C VAL A 60 1.83 6.93 -2.60
N THR A 61 2.03 6.13 -1.55
CA THR A 61 1.00 5.90 -0.53
C THR A 61 0.73 7.16 0.28
N ALA A 62 1.77 7.92 0.63
CA ALA A 62 1.63 9.19 1.35
C ALA A 62 0.85 10.22 0.52
N GLY A 63 1.22 10.39 -0.76
CA GLY A 63 0.53 11.28 -1.69
C GLY A 63 -0.93 10.90 -1.91
N ALA A 64 -1.22 9.60 -2.05
CA ALA A 64 -2.61 9.12 -2.16
C ALA A 64 -3.44 9.42 -0.91
N ILE A 65 -2.85 9.31 0.28
CA ILE A 65 -3.54 9.67 1.53
C ILE A 65 -3.79 11.18 1.56
N MET A 66 -2.80 12.00 1.24
CA MET A 66 -2.94 13.46 1.22
C MET A 66 -3.96 13.94 0.17
N ALA A 67 -4.05 13.26 -0.97
CA ALA A 67 -4.93 13.65 -2.07
C ALA A 67 -6.38 13.17 -1.89
N PHE A 68 -6.59 11.97 -1.32
CA PHE A 68 -7.92 11.33 -1.33
C PHE A 68 -8.55 11.17 0.04
N ALA A 69 -7.77 11.19 1.13
CA ALA A 69 -8.36 11.12 2.46
C ALA A 69 -8.91 12.51 2.84
N PRO A 70 -10.08 12.59 3.49
CA PRO A 70 -10.45 13.81 4.19
C PRO A 70 -9.46 14.05 5.35
N ASP A 71 -9.52 15.22 5.97
CA ASP A 71 -8.77 15.48 7.21
C ASP A 71 -8.97 14.32 8.18
N LEU A 72 -7.86 13.68 8.60
CA LEU A 72 -7.93 12.50 9.46
C LEU A 72 -8.55 12.80 10.83
N ARG A 73 -8.57 14.07 11.25
CA ARG A 73 -9.26 14.54 12.46
C ARG A 73 -10.78 14.41 12.37
N ALA A 74 -11.35 14.31 11.15
CA ALA A 74 -12.78 14.05 10.96
C ALA A 74 -13.20 12.64 11.40
N PHE A 75 -12.27 11.70 11.52
CA PHE A 75 -12.57 10.37 12.04
C PHE A 75 -12.42 10.32 13.56
N ALA A 76 -13.45 9.85 14.27
CA ALA A 76 -13.44 9.73 15.73
C ALA A 76 -12.34 8.79 16.28
N SER A 77 -11.86 7.84 15.48
CA SER A 77 -10.73 6.98 15.83
C SER A 77 -10.08 6.36 14.60
N GLY A 78 -8.86 5.85 14.75
CA GLY A 78 -8.19 5.10 13.70
C GLY A 78 -8.93 3.84 13.26
N ARG A 79 -9.87 3.32 14.08
CA ARG A 79 -10.75 2.22 13.68
C ARG A 79 -11.78 2.68 12.64
N TYR A 80 -12.29 3.90 12.76
CA TYR A 80 -13.19 4.49 11.76
C TYR A 80 -12.45 4.78 10.46
N PHE A 81 -11.21 5.29 10.53
CA PHE A 81 -10.38 5.45 9.34
C PHE A 81 -10.11 4.10 8.65
N ALA A 82 -9.71 3.07 9.40
CA ALA A 82 -9.53 1.72 8.85
C ALA A 82 -10.82 1.14 8.26
N ALA A 83 -11.98 1.42 8.86
CA ALA A 83 -13.28 0.99 8.34
C ALA A 83 -13.64 1.73 7.04
N TRP A 84 -13.38 3.04 6.96
CA TRP A 84 -13.58 3.85 5.75
C TRP A 84 -12.70 3.39 4.58
N LEU A 85 -11.49 2.91 4.87
CA LEU A 85 -10.62 2.26 3.88
C LEU A 85 -11.12 0.86 3.47
N GLY A 86 -12.10 0.28 4.16
CA GLY A 86 -12.52 -1.10 3.94
C GLY A 86 -11.51 -2.14 4.45
N LEU A 87 -10.72 -1.82 5.48
CA LEU A 87 -9.75 -2.75 6.10
C LEU A 87 -10.33 -3.52 7.29
N VAL A 88 -11.61 -3.33 7.61
CA VAL A 88 -12.30 -3.96 8.73
C VAL A 88 -13.28 -5.03 8.22
N PRO A 89 -13.38 -6.20 8.89
CA PRO A 89 -14.40 -7.21 8.60
C PRO A 89 -15.81 -6.62 8.64
N ARG A 90 -16.67 -7.02 7.69
CA ARG A 90 -18.09 -6.65 7.74
C ARG A 90 -18.76 -7.36 8.93
N GLN A 91 -19.53 -6.62 9.70
CA GLN A 91 -20.35 -7.19 10.77
C GLN A 91 -21.74 -7.52 10.22
N ARG A 92 -22.19 -8.77 10.39
CA ARG A 92 -23.57 -9.22 10.11
C ARG A 92 -24.13 -9.86 11.38
N SER A 93 -24.50 -9.03 12.35
CA SER A 93 -24.99 -9.50 13.64
C SER A 93 -26.52 -9.48 13.65
N THR A 94 -27.14 -10.57 14.08
CA THR A 94 -28.59 -10.68 14.29
C THR A 94 -28.84 -11.32 15.66
N GLY A 95 -29.89 -10.89 16.36
CA GLY A 95 -30.32 -11.49 17.63
C GLY A 95 -29.23 -11.60 18.72
N GLY A 96 -28.40 -10.56 18.90
CA GLY A 96 -27.35 -10.52 19.93
C GLY A 96 -26.08 -11.34 19.64
N LYS A 97 -26.02 -12.11 18.54
CA LYS A 97 -24.83 -12.87 18.16
C LYS A 97 -23.95 -12.05 17.21
N THR A 98 -22.75 -11.70 17.65
CA THR A 98 -21.77 -11.01 16.80
C THR A 98 -21.16 -11.99 15.80
N ARG A 99 -21.42 -11.78 14.51
CA ARG A 99 -20.73 -12.49 13.42
C ARG A 99 -19.93 -11.51 12.56
N LEU A 100 -18.64 -11.78 12.43
CA LEU A 100 -17.74 -11.07 11.53
C LEU A 100 -17.60 -11.88 10.23
N GLY A 101 -17.83 -11.23 9.10
CA GLY A 101 -17.64 -11.78 7.76
C GLY A 101 -16.30 -11.38 7.14
N GLY A 102 -16.21 -11.48 5.82
CA GLY A 102 -15.04 -11.00 5.08
C GLY A 102 -14.81 -9.49 5.20
N VAL A 103 -13.60 -9.07 4.81
CA VAL A 103 -13.22 -7.65 4.72
C VAL A 103 -14.11 -6.96 3.69
N SER A 104 -14.60 -5.76 4.03
CA SER A 104 -15.45 -4.99 3.11
C SER A 104 -14.66 -4.59 1.86
N LYS A 105 -15.24 -4.77 0.66
CA LYS A 105 -14.71 -4.17 -0.58
C LYS A 105 -15.13 -2.70 -0.75
N MET A 106 -16.02 -2.22 0.11
CA MET A 106 -16.47 -0.82 0.15
C MET A 106 -15.45 0.06 0.85
N GLY A 107 -15.33 1.31 0.42
CA GLY A 107 -14.40 2.30 0.96
C GLY A 107 -13.33 2.71 -0.06
N GLN A 108 -12.39 3.56 0.36
CA GLN A 108 -11.32 4.05 -0.52
C GLN A 108 -10.42 2.88 -0.96
N ALA A 109 -10.53 2.47 -2.22
CA ALA A 109 -9.90 1.27 -2.76
C ALA A 109 -8.40 1.44 -3.05
N ASP A 110 -7.97 2.62 -3.50
CA ASP A 110 -6.59 2.90 -3.88
C ASP A 110 -5.65 2.90 -2.66
N ILE A 111 -5.97 3.66 -1.62
CA ILE A 111 -5.27 3.68 -0.34
C ILE A 111 -5.29 2.27 0.28
N ARG A 112 -6.41 1.54 0.23
CA ARG A 112 -6.47 0.15 0.71
C ARG A 112 -5.46 -0.74 -0.02
N LYS A 113 -5.44 -0.67 -1.36
CA LYS A 113 -4.49 -1.44 -2.20
C LYS A 113 -3.05 -1.05 -1.87
N LEU A 114 -2.74 0.24 -1.78
CA LEU A 114 -1.41 0.75 -1.49
C LEU A 114 -0.91 0.31 -0.09
N LEU A 115 -1.77 0.33 0.93
CA LEU A 115 -1.41 -0.15 2.26
C LEU A 115 -1.18 -1.67 2.29
N ILE A 116 -1.98 -2.45 1.55
CA ILE A 116 -1.78 -3.90 1.43
C ILE A 116 -0.46 -4.21 0.70
N VAL A 117 -0.13 -3.47 -0.37
CA VAL A 117 1.15 -3.60 -1.08
C VAL A 117 2.32 -3.23 -0.15
N GLY A 118 2.19 -2.14 0.62
CA GLY A 118 3.16 -1.74 1.65
C GLY A 118 3.38 -2.82 2.70
N ALA A 119 2.30 -3.39 3.22
CA ALA A 119 2.33 -4.51 4.16
C ALA A 119 2.98 -5.77 3.57
N MET A 120 2.64 -6.12 2.32
CA MET A 120 3.24 -7.25 1.60
C MET A 120 4.75 -7.07 1.41
N ASN A 121 5.23 -5.86 1.11
CA ASN A 121 6.66 -5.59 1.01
C ASN A 121 7.39 -5.83 2.35
N ARG A 122 6.80 -5.42 3.47
CA ARG A 122 7.34 -5.71 4.82
C ARG A 122 7.38 -7.22 5.09
N ILE A 123 6.30 -7.94 4.79
CA ILE A 123 6.23 -9.39 4.96
C ILE A 123 7.26 -10.11 4.07
N ARG A 124 7.37 -9.70 2.79
CA ARG A 124 8.36 -10.26 1.85
C ARG A 124 9.79 -10.13 2.38
N TRP A 125 10.11 -9.00 3.03
CA TRP A 125 11.44 -8.81 3.62
C TRP A 125 11.66 -9.68 4.86
N ILE A 126 10.67 -9.82 5.74
CA ILE A 126 10.74 -10.72 6.91
C ILE A 126 10.97 -12.17 6.46
N ILE A 127 10.21 -12.63 5.47
CA ILE A 127 10.30 -14.00 4.97
C ILE A 127 11.65 -14.26 4.31
N ARG A 128 12.18 -13.30 3.54
CA ARG A 128 13.52 -13.42 2.93
C ARG A 128 14.64 -13.53 3.97
N ARG A 129 14.45 -13.00 5.17
CA ARG A 129 15.41 -13.16 6.28
C ARG A 129 15.36 -14.54 6.96
N GLY A 130 14.36 -15.36 6.67
CA GLY A 130 14.24 -16.73 7.19
C GLY A 130 13.78 -16.85 8.65
N VAL A 131 13.92 -15.80 9.47
CA VAL A 131 13.50 -15.82 10.88
C VAL A 131 12.30 -14.91 11.11
N LEU A 132 11.22 -15.46 11.66
CA LEU A 132 10.07 -14.67 12.08
C LEU A 132 10.42 -13.86 13.32
N PRO A 133 10.12 -12.54 13.35
CA PRO A 133 10.42 -11.72 14.51
C PRO A 133 9.54 -12.12 15.70
N ASP A 134 10.07 -12.03 16.92
CA ASP A 134 9.27 -12.20 18.13
C ASP A 134 8.42 -10.95 18.44
N ASN A 135 7.47 -10.69 17.55
CA ASN A 135 6.51 -9.62 17.71
C ASN A 135 5.13 -10.06 17.19
N TRP A 136 4.16 -9.16 17.32
CA TRP A 136 2.79 -9.41 16.86
C TRP A 136 2.73 -9.89 15.40
N LEU A 137 3.52 -9.31 14.50
CA LEU A 137 3.48 -9.68 13.07
C LEU A 137 4.06 -11.08 12.83
N GLY A 138 5.16 -11.45 13.51
CA GLY A 138 5.70 -12.80 13.43
C GLY A 138 4.72 -13.86 13.93
N ARG A 139 4.03 -13.59 15.05
CA ARG A 139 2.96 -14.48 15.57
C ARG A 139 1.79 -14.63 14.61
N VAL A 140 1.40 -13.56 13.90
CA VAL A 140 0.36 -13.62 12.87
C VAL A 140 0.84 -14.44 11.67
N LEU A 141 2.07 -14.21 11.19
CA LEU A 141 2.65 -14.93 10.06
C LEU A 141 2.82 -16.43 10.34
N GLY A 142 3.11 -16.82 11.59
CA GLY A 142 3.18 -18.23 11.98
C GLY A 142 1.84 -18.96 12.00
N ARG A 143 0.70 -18.24 11.97
CA ARG A 143 -0.64 -18.84 12.12
C ARG A 143 -1.58 -18.60 10.93
N LYS A 144 -1.29 -17.62 10.08
CA LYS A 144 -2.21 -17.15 9.03
C LYS A 144 -1.52 -17.06 7.66
N PRO A 145 -2.25 -17.30 6.56
CA PRO A 145 -1.73 -17.08 5.21
C PRO A 145 -1.23 -15.65 5.01
N ARG A 146 -0.23 -15.48 4.14
CA ARG A 146 0.45 -14.20 3.88
C ARG A 146 -0.51 -13.05 3.60
N MET A 147 -1.53 -13.28 2.76
CA MET A 147 -2.49 -12.24 2.41
C MET A 147 -3.33 -11.80 3.61
N VAL A 148 -3.71 -12.73 4.50
CA VAL A 148 -4.45 -12.41 5.73
C VAL A 148 -3.57 -11.59 6.68
N ALA A 149 -2.30 -11.97 6.81
CA ALA A 149 -1.32 -11.21 7.59
C ALA A 149 -1.10 -9.79 7.02
N ALA A 150 -1.04 -9.65 5.69
CA ALA A 150 -0.89 -8.37 5.02
C ALA A 150 -2.08 -7.45 5.26
N VAL A 151 -3.31 -7.96 5.16
CA VAL A 151 -4.51 -7.17 5.45
C VAL A 151 -4.56 -6.76 6.93
N ALA A 152 -4.19 -7.66 7.85
CA ALA A 152 -4.10 -7.32 9.27
C ALA A 152 -3.04 -6.23 9.54
N LEU A 153 -1.88 -6.32 8.88
CA LEU A 153 -0.83 -5.31 8.98
C LEU A 153 -1.27 -3.97 8.37
N ALA A 154 -1.94 -3.98 7.21
CA ALA A 154 -2.52 -2.78 6.60
C ALA A 154 -3.55 -2.11 7.51
N ASN A 155 -4.40 -2.88 8.19
CA ASN A 155 -5.32 -2.34 9.21
C ASN A 155 -4.56 -1.67 10.36
N LYS A 156 -3.49 -2.31 10.86
CA LYS A 156 -2.62 -1.70 11.88
C LYS A 156 -1.94 -0.43 11.37
N MET A 157 -1.46 -0.42 10.13
CA MET A 157 -0.87 0.76 9.48
C MET A 157 -1.85 1.92 9.39
N ALA A 158 -3.10 1.67 8.96
CA ALA A 158 -4.14 2.70 8.92
C ALA A 158 -4.37 3.34 10.30
N ARG A 159 -4.42 2.53 11.36
CA ARG A 159 -4.59 3.04 12.74
C ARG A 159 -3.39 3.86 13.20
N MET A 160 -2.18 3.46 12.84
CA MET A 160 -0.95 4.22 13.14
C MET A 160 -0.92 5.55 12.39
N ILE A 161 -1.25 5.55 11.10
CA ILE A 161 -1.36 6.75 10.26
C ILE A 161 -2.33 7.74 10.88
N TRP A 162 -3.54 7.29 11.25
CA TRP A 162 -4.52 8.16 11.90
C TRP A 162 -4.00 8.76 13.21
N ALA A 163 -3.38 7.96 14.08
CA ALA A 163 -2.87 8.44 15.36
C ALA A 163 -1.72 9.44 15.20
N MET A 164 -0.84 9.22 14.21
CA MET A 164 0.28 10.10 13.93
C MET A 164 -0.15 11.43 13.31
N MET A 165 -1.09 11.38 12.37
CA MET A 165 -1.56 12.58 11.68
C MET A 165 -2.42 13.46 12.59
N THR A 166 -3.23 12.85 13.47
CA THR A 166 -4.05 13.61 14.43
C THR A 166 -3.24 14.21 15.59
N ARG A 167 -2.11 13.60 15.94
CA ARG A 167 -1.20 14.09 17.00
C ARG A 167 0.01 14.87 16.47
N GLU A 168 0.12 14.99 15.14
CA GLU A 168 1.25 15.62 14.44
C GLU A 168 2.64 15.06 14.83
N GLN A 169 2.70 13.77 15.18
CA GLN A 169 3.91 13.10 15.65
C GLN A 169 4.46 12.12 14.61
N ASN A 170 5.79 12.07 14.48
CA ASN A 170 6.48 11.08 13.65
C ASN A 170 6.30 9.66 14.21
N TYR A 171 6.37 8.66 13.33
CA TYR A 171 6.32 7.27 13.75
C TYR A 171 7.49 6.98 14.71
N ARG A 172 7.18 6.42 15.88
CA ARG A 172 8.16 5.89 16.82
C ARG A 172 7.86 4.40 16.99
N MET A 173 8.91 3.57 16.89
CA MET A 173 8.77 2.16 17.29
C MET A 173 8.48 2.11 18.78
N ALA A 174 7.45 1.36 19.15
CA ALA A 174 7.15 0.98 20.52
C ALA A 174 7.70 -0.42 20.79
#